data_AF-A0A7Y1VSJ1-F1
#
_entry.id   AF-A0A7Y1VSJ1-F1
#
_cell.length_a   1.000
_cell.length_b   1.000
_cell.length_c   1.000
_cell.angle_alpha   90.00
_cell.angle_beta   90.00
_cell.angle_gamma   90.00
#
_symmetry.space_group_name_H-M   'P 1'
#
loop_
_entity.id
_entity.type
_entity.pdbx_description
1 polymer ?
#
loop_
_entity_poly.entity_id
_entity_poly.type
_entity_poly.pdbx_seq_one_letter_code
_entity_poly.pdbx_strand_id
1 'polypeptide(L)'
;RSTRQSGLPDKSCTLAPDISEWRRISELVDDQFFRLDTLYGCPDCADQGREYFIVRTNLRSHRVEVDPALMSDIHPLITETRPLRNQLIETNACD
;
A
#
# COMPACT_ATOMS: atom_id res chain seq x y z
N ARG A 1 -12.33 -23.71 -21.41
CA ARG A 1 -11.46 -22.82 -22.21
C ARG A 1 -11.65 -21.40 -21.66
N SER A 2 -10.82 -20.99 -20.69
CA SER A 2 -10.84 -19.64 -20.12
C SER A 2 -9.57 -18.94 -20.56
N THR A 3 -9.70 -17.92 -21.41
CA THR A 3 -8.60 -17.09 -21.86
C THR A 3 -8.21 -16.16 -20.71
N ARG A 4 -7.12 -16.49 -20.00
CA ARG A 4 -6.43 -15.49 -19.16
C ARG A 4 -5.92 -14.40 -20.09
N GLN A 5 -6.60 -13.25 -20.12
CA GLN A 5 -6.00 -12.01 -20.60
C GLN A 5 -4.69 -11.81 -19.83
N SER A 6 -3.57 -12.00 -20.52
CA SER A 6 -2.22 -11.81 -19.98
C SER A 6 -1.47 -11.07 -21.06
N GLY A 7 -1.23 -9.77 -20.87
CA GLY A 7 -0.59 -8.95 -21.90
C GLY A 7 -0.61 -7.45 -21.67
N LEU A 8 -1.30 -6.95 -20.65
CA LEU A 8 -1.12 -5.57 -20.21
C LEU A 8 -0.04 -5.55 -19.13
N PRO A 9 0.97 -4.66 -19.23
CA PRO A 9 1.94 -4.47 -18.15
C PRO A 9 1.24 -3.96 -16.90
N ASP A 10 1.82 -4.23 -15.74
CA ASP A 10 1.36 -3.64 -14.49
C ASP A 10 1.39 -2.11 -14.62
N LYS A 11 0.26 -1.46 -14.36
CA LYS A 11 0.21 0.00 -14.28
C LYS A 11 0.89 0.45 -13.00
N SER A 12 1.78 1.43 -13.10
CA SER A 12 2.44 2.01 -11.94
C SER A 12 2.24 3.53 -11.93
N CYS A 13 1.95 4.08 -10.76
CA CYS A 13 1.78 5.52 -10.58
C CYS A 13 2.71 5.97 -9.45
N THR A 14 3.35 7.11 -9.63
CA THR A 14 4.27 7.68 -8.64
C THR A 14 3.79 9.06 -8.24
N LEU A 15 3.62 9.28 -6.94
CA LEU A 15 3.36 10.60 -6.36
C LEU A 15 4.59 11.05 -5.56
N ALA A 16 5.02 12.28 -5.80
CA ALA A 16 5.98 12.97 -4.95
C ALA A 16 5.22 14.01 -4.10
N PRO A 17 4.87 13.70 -2.85
CA PRO A 17 4.18 14.65 -1.98
C PRO A 17 5.07 15.86 -1.68
N ASP A 18 4.47 16.97 -1.28
CA ASP A 18 5.24 18.12 -0.82
C ASP A 18 5.99 17.83 0.49
N ILE A 19 6.90 18.73 0.89
CA ILE A 19 7.76 18.49 2.06
C ILE A 19 6.97 18.38 3.37
N SER A 20 5.84 19.07 3.49
CA SER A 20 5.02 19.06 4.71
C SER A 20 4.25 17.75 4.81
N GLU A 21 3.67 17.30 3.69
CA GLU A 21 2.97 16.03 3.59
C GLU A 21 3.94 14.85 3.75
N TRP A 22 5.11 14.92 3.10
CA TRP A 22 6.16 13.92 3.27
C TRP A 22 6.60 13.80 4.73
N ARG A 23 6.86 14.92 5.41
CA ARG A 23 7.26 14.93 6.81
C ARG A 23 6.21 14.25 7.68
N ARG A 24 4.93 14.63 7.53
CA ARG A 24 3.80 14.06 8.27
C ARG A 24 3.70 12.54 8.11
N ILE A 25 3.88 12.02 6.90
CA ILE A 25 3.83 10.58 6.62
C ILE A 25 5.07 9.87 7.18
N SER A 26 6.24 10.48 7.03
CA SER A 26 7.50 9.90 7.51
C SER A 26 7.57 9.78 9.03
N GLU A 27 6.92 10.69 9.77
CA GLU A 27 6.82 10.63 11.24
C GLU A 27 5.96 9.44 11.73
N LEU A 28 5.14 8.86 10.86
CA LEU A 28 4.35 7.65 11.15
C LEU A 28 5.09 6.35 10.85
N VAL A 29 6.30 6.43 10.27
CA VAL A 29 7.15 5.26 10.04
C VAL A 29 7.92 4.97 11.32
N ASP A 30 7.38 4.08 12.14
CA ASP A 30 7.93 3.72 13.44
C ASP A 30 8.24 2.23 13.54
N ASP A 31 8.79 1.80 14.68
CA ASP A 31 9.07 0.38 14.94
C ASP A 31 7.81 -0.50 15.03
N GLN A 32 6.62 0.06 15.28
CA GLN A 32 5.40 -0.73 15.30
C GLN A 32 5.12 -1.28 13.91
N PHE A 33 5.27 -0.47 12.87
CA PHE A 33 5.11 -0.92 11.50
C PHE A 33 6.05 -2.10 11.16
N PHE A 34 7.32 -2.04 11.56
CA PHE A 34 8.29 -3.11 11.24
C PHE A 34 8.13 -4.37 12.09
N ARG A 35 7.29 -4.33 13.13
CA ARG A 35 6.90 -5.49 13.92
C ARG A 35 5.58 -6.10 13.49
N LEU A 36 4.87 -5.47 12.56
CA LEU A 36 3.66 -6.03 11.97
C LEU A 36 3.99 -7.36 11.28
N ASP A 37 3.14 -8.34 11.46
CA ASP A 37 3.19 -9.58 10.70
C ASP A 37 3.11 -9.28 9.20
N THR A 38 3.76 -10.12 8.38
CA THR A 38 3.79 -9.91 6.94
C THR A 38 2.44 -10.11 6.27
N LEU A 39 1.47 -10.70 6.97
CA LEU A 39 0.14 -11.04 6.47
C LEU A 39 -0.92 -10.79 7.55
N TYR A 40 -1.86 -9.89 7.27
CA TYR A 40 -3.04 -9.63 8.10
C TYR A 40 -4.32 -9.91 7.32
N GLY A 41 -5.10 -10.89 7.77
CA GLY A 41 -6.35 -11.31 7.13
C GLY A 41 -6.23 -12.61 6.34
N CYS A 42 -7.28 -12.98 5.60
CA CYS A 42 -7.32 -14.25 4.89
C CYS A 42 -6.74 -14.09 3.46
N PRO A 43 -5.54 -14.64 3.17
CA PRO A 43 -4.87 -14.49 1.87
C PRO A 43 -5.64 -15.14 0.72
N ASP A 44 -6.53 -16.10 1.04
CA ASP A 44 -7.31 -16.90 0.09
C ASP A 44 -8.77 -16.42 -0.04
N CYS A 45 -9.22 -15.51 0.82
CA CYS A 45 -10.61 -15.02 0.84
C CYS A 45 -10.78 -13.68 0.10
N ALA A 46 -9.69 -13.03 -0.29
CA ALA A 46 -9.71 -11.73 -0.97
C ALA A 46 -10.07 -11.88 -2.46
N ASP A 47 -11.36 -12.11 -2.74
CA ASP A 47 -11.94 -12.05 -4.10
C ASP A 47 -11.75 -10.67 -4.78
N GLN A 48 -11.28 -9.64 -4.05
CA GLN A 48 -11.07 -8.27 -4.53
C GLN A 48 -9.59 -7.88 -4.71
N GLY A 49 -8.66 -8.82 -4.61
CA GLY A 49 -7.22 -8.57 -4.78
C GLY A 49 -6.51 -8.27 -3.45
N ARG A 50 -5.21 -8.57 -3.41
CA ARG A 50 -4.36 -8.37 -2.23
C ARG A 50 -3.78 -6.97 -2.24
N GLU A 51 -4.04 -6.20 -1.19
CA GLU A 51 -3.36 -4.93 -0.96
C GLU A 51 -2.10 -5.16 -0.13
N TYR A 52 -1.03 -4.45 -0.46
CA TYR A 52 0.22 -4.54 0.28
C TYR A 52 0.86 -3.17 0.45
N PHE A 53 1.56 -3.01 1.58
CA PHE A 53 2.39 -1.85 1.88
C PHE A 53 3.85 -2.26 1.94
N ILE A 54 4.72 -1.46 1.34
CA ILE A 54 6.17 -1.63 1.49
C ILE A 54 6.76 -0.33 2.00
N VAL A 55 7.40 -0.40 3.15
CA VAL A 55 8.19 0.72 3.69
C VAL A 55 9.66 0.38 3.54
N ARG A 56 10.40 1.28 2.89
CA ARG A 56 11.86 1.19 2.73
C ARG A 56 12.51 2.40 3.38
N THR A 57 13.45 2.13 4.26
CA THR A 57 14.33 3.11 4.89
C THR A 57 15.78 2.75 4.58
N ASN A 58 16.73 3.59 4.98
CA ASN A 58 18.16 3.30 4.85
C ASN A 58 18.60 2.06 5.64
N LEU A 59 17.81 1.61 6.63
CA LEU A 59 18.19 0.53 7.56
C LEU A 59 17.40 -0.77 7.34
N ARG A 60 16.17 -0.68 6.84
CA ARG A 60 15.24 -1.80 6.78
C ARG A 60 14.17 -1.63 5.72
N SER A 61 13.70 -2.76 5.21
CA SER A 61 12.58 -2.87 4.28
C SER A 61 11.59 -3.87 4.85
N HIS A 62 10.31 -3.54 4.91
CA HIS A 62 9.26 -4.43 5.39
C HIS A 62 8.03 -4.36 4.49
N ARG A 63 7.45 -5.53 4.18
CA ARG A 63 6.24 -5.67 3.36
C ARG A 63 5.14 -6.28 4.23
N VAL A 64 4.00 -5.61 4.26
CA VAL A 64 2.80 -6.07 4.97
C VAL A 64 1.70 -6.25 3.94
N GLU A 65 1.18 -7.46 3.80
CA GLU A 65 -0.01 -7.76 3.02
C GLU A 65 -1.24 -7.74 3.92
N VAL A 66 -2.30 -7.08 3.48
CA VAL A 66 -3.46 -6.79 4.32
C VAL A 66 -4.75 -7.06 3.56
N ASP A 67 -5.70 -7.69 4.23
CA ASP A 67 -7.10 -7.72 3.80
C ASP A 67 -7.69 -6.30 3.87
N PRO A 68 -8.17 -5.74 2.75
CA PRO A 68 -8.72 -4.39 2.69
C PRO A 68 -9.76 -4.06 3.78
N ALA A 69 -10.48 -5.08 4.29
CA ALA A 69 -11.48 -4.96 5.33
C ALA A 69 -10.91 -4.70 6.74
N LEU A 70 -9.66 -5.09 7.00
CA LEU A 70 -8.99 -4.94 8.31
C LEU A 70 -8.03 -3.73 8.36
N MET A 71 -7.99 -2.96 7.28
CA MET A 71 -6.82 -2.17 6.93
C MET A 71 -6.69 -0.83 7.64
N SER A 72 -7.80 -0.20 8.07
CA SER A 72 -7.77 1.06 8.84
C SER A 72 -7.27 0.87 10.28
N ASP A 73 -7.30 -0.37 10.77
CA ASP A 73 -7.13 -0.65 12.19
C ASP A 73 -5.72 -1.15 12.52
N ILE A 74 -4.88 -1.37 11.48
CA ILE A 74 -3.56 -2.00 11.61
C ILE A 74 -2.45 -1.00 11.91
N HIS A 75 -2.46 0.17 11.25
CA HIS A 75 -1.40 1.16 11.45
C HIS A 75 -1.80 2.56 10.97
N PRO A 76 -1.47 3.64 11.71
CA PRO A 76 -1.73 5.02 11.28
C PRO A 76 -1.16 5.35 9.88
N LEU A 77 0.04 4.83 9.58
CA LEU A 77 0.68 4.99 8.26
C LEU A 77 -0.21 4.53 7.10
N ILE A 78 -0.94 3.43 7.27
CA ILE A 78 -1.80 2.84 6.25
C ILE A 78 -3.01 3.75 6.01
N THR A 79 -3.61 4.25 7.10
CA THR A 79 -4.74 5.18 7.03
C THR A 79 -4.35 6.48 6.34
N GLU A 80 -3.16 7.01 6.60
CA GLU A 80 -2.73 8.30 6.07
C GLU A 80 -2.24 8.27 4.63
N THR A 81 -1.86 7.09 4.12
CA THR A 81 -1.40 6.92 2.73
C THR A 81 -2.52 6.52 1.76
N ARG A 82 -3.66 6.03 2.27
CA ARG A 82 -4.85 5.68 1.47
C ARG A 82 -5.41 6.84 0.62
N PRO A 83 -5.56 8.07 1.15
CA PRO A 83 -6.04 9.20 0.35
C PRO A 83 -5.11 9.50 -0.84
N LEU A 84 -3.79 9.39 -0.64
CA LEU A 84 -2.81 9.61 -1.71
C LEU A 84 -2.91 8.57 -2.82
N ARG A 85 -3.13 7.31 -2.44
CA ARG A 85 -3.40 6.23 -3.40
C ARG A 85 -4.68 6.52 -4.19
N ASN A 86 -5.75 6.98 -3.53
CA ASN A 86 -6.99 7.31 -4.23
C ASN A 86 -6.82 8.49 -5.21
N GLN A 87 -6.05 9.52 -4.83
CA GLN A 87 -5.69 10.61 -5.75
C GLN A 87 -4.97 10.10 -7.00
N LEU A 88 -4.03 9.15 -6.85
CA LEU A 88 -3.33 8.53 -7.99
C LEU A 88 -4.28 7.75 -8.91
N ILE A 89 -5.24 7.03 -8.33
CA ILE A 89 -6.25 6.27 -9.09
C ILE A 89 -7.19 7.20 -9.86
N GLU A 90 -7.69 8.25 -9.20
CA GLU A 90 -8.69 9.17 -9.77
C GLU A 90 -8.12 10.08 -10.86
N THR A 91 -6.84 10.43 -10.77
CA THR A 91 -6.19 11.33 -11.73
C THR A 91 -5.74 10.62 -13.02
N ASN A 92 -5.84 9.29 -13.12
CA ASN A 92 -5.26 8.51 -14.23
C ASN A 92 -3.78 8.88 -14.48
N ALA A 93 -3.05 9.32 -13.45
CA ALA A 93 -1.64 9.73 -13.54
C ALA A 93 -0.67 8.54 -13.61
N CYS A 94 -1.13 7.43 -14.20
CA CYS A 94 -0.47 6.14 -14.22
C CYS A 94 -0.11 5.81 -15.68
N ASP A 95 1.18 5.64 -15.94
CA ASP A 95 1.72 5.20 -17.24
C ASP A 95 1.54 3.68 -17.44
#